data_AF-A0A0M3J914-F1
#
_entry.id   AF-A0A0M3J914-F1
#
_cell.length_a   1.000
_cell.length_b   1.000
_cell.length_c   1.000
_cell.angle_alpha   90.00
_cell.angle_beta   90.00
_cell.angle_gamma   90.00
#
_symmetry.space_group_name_H-M   'P 1'
#
loop_
_entity.id
_entity.type
_entity.pdbx_description
1 polymer ?
#
loop_
_entity_poly.entity_id
_entity_poly.type
_entity_poly.pdbx_seq_one_letter_code
_entity_poly.pdbx_strand_id
1 'polypeptide(L)'
;MVKDAGLACRFIISKRPIGSPVTDRAIPLAIFQSAPAIAAHYLRKWTHDSEITKDNIDIRKIIDWEYYIERVGNTIQKIVTIPAALQNVPNPVPRIPYPDWLENKRRQRVNDHKQPKINEMFRSLSNNANNTDDGTTNNASQRQRDIEDITPRIRVVGDGDEDIETLEKDSSLSTNGVGNVRFFV
;
A
#
# COMPACT_ATOMS: atom_id res chain seq x y z
N MET A 1 42.88 -13.90 -21.13
CA MET A 1 41.51 -13.52 -21.51
C MET A 1 41.23 -12.02 -21.33
N VAL A 2 42.00 -11.26 -20.54
CA VAL A 2 41.73 -9.82 -20.27
C VAL A 2 42.79 -8.91 -20.93
N LYS A 3 43.17 -9.18 -22.18
CA LYS A 3 44.19 -8.39 -22.88
C LYS A 3 43.58 -7.31 -23.77
N ASP A 4 42.42 -7.60 -24.37
CA ASP A 4 41.76 -6.73 -25.34
C ASP A 4 40.44 -6.16 -24.78
N ALA A 5 40.08 -4.96 -25.24
CA ALA A 5 38.81 -4.33 -24.91
C ALA A 5 37.63 -5.08 -25.57
N GLY A 6 36.43 -4.97 -24.99
CA GLY A 6 35.21 -5.55 -25.55
C GLY A 6 34.91 -6.99 -25.12
N LEU A 7 35.53 -7.48 -24.04
CA LEU A 7 35.20 -8.79 -23.49
C LEU A 7 33.74 -8.83 -23.00
N ALA A 8 32.97 -9.78 -23.53
CA ALA A 8 31.59 -10.01 -23.10
C ALA A 8 31.56 -10.72 -21.73
N CYS A 9 31.36 -9.95 -20.66
CA CYS A 9 31.23 -10.46 -19.30
C CYS A 9 29.83 -11.05 -19.07
N ARG A 10 29.69 -12.37 -19.25
CA ARG A 10 28.46 -13.11 -18.93
C ARG A 10 28.53 -13.65 -17.50
N PHE A 11 27.64 -13.20 -16.63
CA PHE A 11 27.65 -13.57 -15.21
C PHE A 11 26.23 -13.75 -14.65
N ILE A 12 26.17 -14.38 -13.48
CA ILE A 12 24.97 -14.49 -12.62
C ILE A 12 25.28 -13.88 -11.25
N ILE A 13 24.24 -13.54 -10.48
CA ILE A 13 24.38 -13.07 -9.10
C ILE A 13 24.13 -14.23 -8.13
N SER A 14 25.09 -14.50 -7.25
CA SER A 14 24.98 -15.50 -6.20
C SER A 14 24.34 -14.96 -4.93
N LYS A 15 23.67 -15.83 -4.16
CA LYS A 15 23.06 -15.46 -2.87
C LYS A 15 24.11 -15.25 -1.77
N ARG A 16 25.18 -16.04 -1.79
CA ARG A 16 26.29 -15.98 -0.83
C ARG A 16 27.49 -15.24 -1.45
N PRO A 17 28.33 -14.55 -0.67
CA PRO A 17 28.21 -14.28 0.77
C PRO A 17 27.05 -13.34 1.14
N ILE A 18 26.41 -13.63 2.30
CA ILE A 18 25.25 -12.86 2.77
C ILE A 18 25.72 -11.50 3.28
N GLY A 19 25.04 -10.43 2.88
CA GLY A 19 25.37 -9.06 3.28
C GLY A 19 26.41 -8.36 2.41
N SER A 20 27.05 -9.08 1.48
CA SER A 20 27.97 -8.48 0.52
C SER A 20 27.24 -7.75 -0.61
N PRO A 21 27.83 -6.67 -1.16
CA PRO A 21 27.22 -5.92 -2.25
C PRO A 21 27.07 -6.80 -3.50
N VAL A 22 26.13 -6.42 -4.39
CA VAL A 22 25.81 -7.18 -5.61
C VAL A 22 27.03 -7.33 -6.53
N THR A 23 27.94 -6.35 -6.52
CA THR A 23 29.17 -6.35 -7.32
C THR A 23 30.09 -7.52 -7.00
N ASP A 24 30.16 -7.90 -5.72
CA ASP A 24 31.11 -8.91 -5.24
C ASP A 24 30.54 -10.33 -5.39
N ARG A 25 29.25 -10.43 -5.69
CA ARG A 25 28.48 -11.68 -5.85
C ARG A 25 28.34 -12.11 -7.32
N ALA A 26 29.06 -11.46 -8.24
CA ALA A 26 29.01 -11.78 -9.66
C ALA A 26 29.86 -13.01 -9.99
N ILE A 27 29.22 -14.09 -10.47
CA ILE A 27 29.87 -15.35 -10.86
C ILE A 27 29.84 -15.50 -12.38
N PRO A 28 30.99 -15.71 -13.06
CA PRO A 28 31.03 -15.90 -14.51
C PRO A 28 30.34 -17.21 -14.92
N LEU A 29 29.51 -17.16 -15.96
CA LEU A 29 28.72 -18.32 -16.41
C LEU A 29 29.60 -19.50 -16.87
N ALA A 30 30.81 -19.20 -17.35
CA ALA A 30 31.77 -20.20 -17.84
C ALA A 30 32.18 -21.23 -16.76
N ILE A 31 32.04 -20.91 -15.47
CA ILE A 31 32.42 -21.84 -14.40
C ILE A 31 31.56 -23.11 -14.39
N PHE A 32 30.30 -23.00 -14.80
CA PHE A 32 29.36 -24.13 -14.84
C PHE A 32 29.59 -25.07 -16.03
N GLN A 33 30.40 -24.66 -17.00
CA GLN A 33 30.84 -25.50 -18.12
C GLN A 33 32.22 -26.13 -17.89
N SER A 34 32.90 -25.72 -16.82
CA SER A 34 34.24 -26.21 -16.46
C SER A 34 34.18 -27.57 -15.76
N ALA A 35 35.32 -28.26 -15.64
CA ALA A 35 35.40 -29.52 -14.91
C ALA A 35 34.87 -29.37 -13.46
N PRO A 36 34.12 -30.35 -12.91
CA PRO A 36 33.46 -30.22 -11.60
C PRO A 36 34.42 -29.89 -10.45
N ALA A 37 35.64 -30.42 -10.46
CA ALA A 37 36.65 -30.12 -9.45
C ALA A 37 37.08 -28.64 -9.47
N ILE A 38 37.26 -28.07 -10.67
CA ILE A 38 37.62 -26.66 -10.87
C ILE A 38 36.44 -25.77 -10.47
N ALA A 39 35.24 -26.12 -10.93
CA ALA A 39 34.01 -25.41 -10.60
C ALA A 39 33.81 -25.33 -9.09
N ALA A 40 33.88 -26.48 -8.38
CA ALA A 40 33.72 -26.51 -6.93
C ALA A 40 34.78 -25.66 -6.21
N HIS A 41 36.05 -25.71 -6.64
CA HIS A 41 37.11 -24.91 -6.05
C HIS A 41 36.83 -23.39 -6.12
N TYR A 42 36.48 -22.88 -7.30
CA TYR A 42 36.22 -21.45 -7.47
C TYR A 42 34.88 -21.03 -6.86
N LEU A 43 33.85 -21.87 -6.95
CA LEU A 43 32.56 -21.60 -6.32
C LEU A 43 32.74 -21.44 -4.81
N ARG A 44 33.42 -22.36 -4.12
CA ARG A 44 33.73 -22.22 -2.67
C ARG A 44 34.46 -20.92 -2.36
N LYS A 45 35.42 -20.54 -3.21
CA LYS A 45 36.21 -19.31 -3.05
C LYS A 45 35.36 -18.05 -3.17
N TRP A 46 34.42 -18.01 -4.11
CA TRP A 46 33.58 -16.82 -4.35
C TRP A 46 32.36 -16.74 -3.42
N THR A 47 31.74 -17.87 -3.09
CA THR A 47 30.54 -17.90 -2.25
C THR A 47 30.85 -18.00 -0.76
N HIS A 48 32.11 -18.23 -0.37
CA HIS A 48 32.53 -18.53 1.01
C HIS A 48 31.79 -19.72 1.63
N ASP A 49 31.36 -20.65 0.78
CA ASP A 49 30.55 -21.80 1.19
C ASP A 49 31.37 -23.08 1.13
N SER A 50 31.71 -23.64 2.29
CA SER A 50 32.49 -24.88 2.37
C SER A 50 31.69 -26.14 2.02
N GLU A 51 30.36 -26.06 1.94
CA GLU A 51 29.49 -27.21 1.67
C GLU A 51 29.49 -27.62 0.19
N ILE A 52 29.97 -26.75 -0.70
CA ILE A 52 30.02 -27.02 -2.14
C ILE A 52 31.10 -28.05 -2.45
N THR A 53 30.68 -29.28 -2.70
CA THR A 53 31.54 -30.39 -3.15
C THR A 53 31.43 -30.59 -4.66
N LYS A 54 32.41 -31.31 -5.24
CA LYS A 54 32.48 -31.61 -6.69
C LYS A 54 31.25 -32.38 -7.20
N ASP A 55 30.63 -33.19 -6.33
CA ASP A 55 29.52 -34.08 -6.67
C ASP A 55 28.14 -33.44 -6.40
N ASN A 56 28.10 -32.27 -5.72
CA ASN A 56 26.88 -31.59 -5.29
C ASN A 56 26.84 -30.11 -5.72
N ILE A 57 27.11 -29.85 -7.00
CA ILE A 57 26.99 -28.50 -7.57
C ILE A 57 25.57 -28.34 -8.12
N ASP A 58 24.71 -27.65 -7.40
CA ASP A 58 23.39 -27.25 -7.89
C ASP A 58 23.32 -25.72 -8.08
N ILE A 59 23.17 -25.30 -9.33
CA ILE A 59 23.09 -23.90 -9.73
C ILE A 59 21.91 -23.20 -9.04
N ARG A 60 20.79 -23.89 -8.85
CA ARG A 60 19.57 -23.32 -8.26
C ARG A 60 19.79 -22.87 -6.81
N LYS A 61 20.72 -23.51 -6.10
CA LYS A 61 21.07 -23.16 -4.71
C LYS A 61 22.05 -21.99 -4.63
N ILE A 62 22.82 -21.76 -5.69
CA ILE A 62 23.83 -20.69 -5.76
C ILE A 62 23.20 -19.34 -6.11
N ILE A 63 22.21 -19.34 -7.02
CA ILE A 63 21.55 -18.12 -7.51
C ILE A 63 20.81 -17.38 -6.40
N ASP A 64 20.92 -16.04 -6.41
CA ASP A 64 20.07 -15.17 -5.60
C ASP A 64 18.70 -14.96 -6.27
N TRP A 65 17.74 -15.82 -5.94
CA TRP A 65 16.39 -15.70 -6.47
C TRP A 65 15.69 -14.41 -6.04
N GLU A 66 15.96 -13.90 -4.84
CA GLU A 66 15.32 -12.68 -4.35
C GLU A 66 15.74 -11.48 -5.20
N TYR A 67 17.03 -11.37 -5.50
CA TYR A 67 17.57 -10.34 -6.39
C TYR A 67 16.91 -10.33 -7.77
N TYR A 68 16.70 -11.51 -8.38
CA TYR A 68 16.07 -11.60 -9.69
C TYR A 68 14.55 -11.37 -9.63
N ILE A 69 13.88 -11.86 -8.58
CA ILE A 69 12.44 -11.63 -8.36
C ILE A 69 12.17 -10.13 -8.19
N GLU A 70 12.97 -9.42 -7.40
CA GLU A 70 12.82 -7.97 -7.20
C GLU A 70 12.96 -7.20 -8.51
N ARG A 71 13.99 -7.51 -9.33
CA ARG A 71 14.21 -6.84 -10.62
C ARG A 71 13.07 -7.09 -11.63
N VAL A 72 12.57 -8.32 -11.68
CA VAL A 72 11.43 -8.68 -12.53
C VAL A 72 10.17 -7.97 -12.01
N GLY A 73 9.94 -7.98 -10.70
CA GLY A 73 8.85 -7.25 -10.04
C GLY A 73 8.85 -5.77 -10.38
N ASN A 74 10.00 -5.10 -10.24
CA ASN A 74 10.18 -3.69 -10.57
C ASN A 74 9.92 -3.39 -12.05
N THR A 75 10.29 -4.30 -12.96
CA THR A 75 10.01 -4.16 -14.39
C THR A 75 8.51 -4.28 -14.67
N ILE A 76 7.85 -5.29 -14.10
CA ILE A 76 6.40 -5.50 -14.23
C ILE A 76 5.62 -4.33 -13.63
N GLN A 77 6.10 -3.75 -12.52
CA GLN A 77 5.46 -2.56 -11.95
C GLN A 77 5.46 -1.39 -12.92
N LYS A 78 6.61 -1.09 -13.52
CA LYS A 78 6.77 0.03 -14.45
C LYS A 78 5.94 -0.14 -15.73
N ILE A 79 5.86 -1.35 -16.27
CA ILE A 79 5.22 -1.63 -17.56
C ILE A 79 3.73 -1.92 -17.43
N VAL A 80 3.32 -2.58 -16.35
CA VAL A 80 1.97 -3.16 -16.22
C VAL A 80 1.22 -2.57 -15.04
N THR A 81 1.69 -2.75 -13.81
CA THR A 81 0.85 -2.49 -12.64
C THR A 81 0.65 -1.00 -12.37
N ILE A 82 1.69 -0.16 -12.49
CA ILE A 82 1.56 1.29 -12.28
C ILE A 82 0.68 1.93 -13.36
N PRO A 83 0.85 1.65 -14.68
CA PRO A 83 -0.07 2.14 -15.69
C PRO A 83 -1.52 1.72 -15.45
N ALA A 84 -1.75 0.44 -15.09
CA ALA A 84 -3.09 -0.04 -14.76
C ALA A 84 -3.71 0.76 -13.60
N ALA A 85 -2.97 1.01 -12.53
CA ALA A 85 -3.43 1.80 -11.40
C ALA A 85 -3.75 3.25 -11.78
N LEU A 86 -2.93 3.87 -12.63
CA LEU A 86 -3.18 5.24 -13.12
C LEU A 86 -4.42 5.33 -14.02
N GLN A 87 -4.75 4.24 -14.72
CA GLN A 87 -5.97 4.09 -15.52
C GLN A 87 -7.18 3.63 -14.69
N ASN A 88 -7.06 3.58 -13.36
CA ASN A 88 -8.07 3.06 -12.43
C ASN A 88 -8.51 1.60 -12.72
N VAL A 89 -7.63 0.81 -13.33
CA VAL A 89 -7.82 -0.63 -13.53
C VAL A 89 -7.29 -1.35 -12.28
N PRO A 90 -7.99 -2.37 -11.75
CA PRO A 90 -7.49 -3.18 -10.65
C PRO A 90 -6.18 -3.87 -11.02
N ASN A 91 -5.36 -4.22 -10.02
CA ASN A 91 -4.04 -4.80 -10.27
C ASN A 91 -4.17 -6.10 -11.08
N PRO A 92 -3.69 -6.15 -12.34
CA PRO A 92 -3.79 -7.36 -13.17
C PRO A 92 -2.83 -8.46 -12.69
N VAL A 93 -1.81 -8.12 -11.87
CA VAL A 93 -0.85 -9.08 -11.32
C VAL A 93 -0.80 -8.95 -9.79
N PRO A 94 -1.73 -9.58 -9.05
CA PRO A 94 -1.82 -9.44 -7.59
C PRO A 94 -0.59 -9.94 -6.82
N ARG A 95 0.22 -10.81 -7.42
CA ARG A 95 1.48 -11.31 -6.84
C ARG A 95 2.52 -10.22 -6.63
N ILE A 96 2.42 -9.12 -7.38
CA ILE A 96 3.34 -8.00 -7.31
C ILE A 96 2.52 -6.81 -6.78
N PRO A 97 2.71 -6.44 -5.49
CA PRO A 97 1.99 -5.32 -4.92
C PRO A 97 2.44 -4.01 -5.55
N TYR A 98 1.60 -2.99 -5.38
CA TYR A 98 1.99 -1.63 -5.72
C TYR A 98 3.12 -1.14 -4.82
N PRO A 99 3.97 -0.23 -5.29
CA PRO A 99 4.87 0.51 -4.42
C PRO A 99 4.10 1.25 -3.31
N ASP A 100 4.68 1.37 -2.13
CA ASP A 100 4.03 1.98 -0.95
C ASP A 100 3.50 3.39 -1.21
N TRP A 101 4.26 4.20 -1.96
CA TRP A 101 3.84 5.56 -2.31
C TRP A 101 2.56 5.58 -3.16
N LEU A 102 2.38 4.59 -4.04
CA LEU A 102 1.21 4.47 -4.90
C LEU A 102 0.01 3.93 -4.13
N GLU A 103 0.25 2.95 -3.26
CA GLU A 103 -0.77 2.40 -2.37
C GLU A 103 -1.30 3.47 -1.40
N ASN A 104 -0.43 4.29 -0.83
CA ASN A 104 -0.80 5.42 0.03
C ASN A 104 -1.67 6.42 -0.73
N LYS A 105 -1.28 6.79 -1.95
CA LYS A 105 -2.05 7.70 -2.80
C LYS A 105 -3.43 7.14 -3.16
N ARG A 106 -3.53 5.84 -3.40
CA ARG A 106 -4.79 5.14 -3.68
C ARG A 106 -5.71 5.14 -2.46
N ARG A 107 -5.17 4.83 -1.27
CA ARG A 107 -5.93 4.84 0.00
C ARG A 107 -6.46 6.23 0.35
N GLN A 108 -5.67 7.27 0.09
CA GLN A 108 -6.09 8.66 0.29
C GLN A 108 -7.32 9.00 -0.58
N ARG A 109 -7.28 8.73 -1.89
CA ARG A 109 -8.44 9.00 -2.79
C ARG A 109 -9.74 8.34 -2.33
N VAL A 110 -9.66 7.14 -1.76
CA VAL A 110 -10.83 6.41 -1.23
C VAL A 110 -11.34 7.04 0.09
N ASN A 111 -10.45 7.63 0.88
CA ASN A 111 -10.77 8.22 2.18
C ASN A 111 -11.12 9.72 2.11
N ASP A 112 -10.75 10.43 1.03
CA ASP A 112 -11.05 11.85 0.84
C ASP A 112 -12.55 12.18 0.98
N HIS A 113 -13.43 11.22 0.67
CA HIS A 113 -14.88 11.37 0.74
C HIS A 113 -15.48 10.97 2.10
N LYS A 114 -14.66 10.49 3.05
CA LYS A 114 -15.14 9.94 4.34
C LYS A 114 -14.99 10.90 5.51
N GLN A 115 -14.17 11.96 5.39
CA GLN A 115 -13.96 12.94 6.45
C GLN A 115 -14.27 14.36 5.95
N PRO A 116 -15.33 15.03 6.43
CA PRO A 116 -15.58 16.43 6.10
C PRO A 116 -14.45 17.31 6.66
N LYS A 117 -14.17 18.43 6.00
CA LYS A 117 -13.12 19.35 6.49
C LYS A 117 -13.53 19.90 7.85
N ILE A 118 -12.56 20.13 8.72
CA ILE A 118 -12.83 20.71 10.05
C ILE A 118 -13.55 22.06 9.97
N ASN A 119 -13.24 22.85 8.94
CA ASN A 119 -13.93 24.12 8.67
C ASN A 119 -15.39 23.93 8.25
N GLU A 120 -15.78 22.78 7.70
CA GLU A 120 -17.18 22.46 7.36
C GLU A 120 -17.96 22.00 8.59
N MET A 121 -17.29 21.51 9.63
CA MET A 121 -17.91 21.13 10.90
C MET A 121 -18.27 22.33 11.77
N PHE A 122 -17.53 23.44 11.66
CA PHE A 122 -17.76 24.64 12.45
C PHE A 122 -18.60 25.68 11.70
N ARG A 123 -19.85 25.86 12.11
CA ARG A 123 -20.67 27.00 11.66
C ARG A 123 -20.28 28.23 12.46
N SER A 124 -19.84 29.28 11.76
CA SER A 124 -19.65 30.60 12.39
C SER A 124 -21.00 31.09 12.89
N LEU A 125 -21.14 31.27 14.21
CA LEU A 125 -22.20 32.09 14.76
C LEU A 125 -21.89 33.54 14.34
N SER A 126 -22.35 33.94 13.16
CA SER A 126 -22.45 35.36 12.86
C SER A 126 -23.33 35.94 13.96
N ASN A 127 -22.76 36.87 14.73
CA ASN A 127 -23.51 37.68 15.69
C ASN A 127 -24.60 38.41 14.92
N ASN A 128 -25.78 37.81 14.84
CA ASN A 128 -27.02 38.52 14.57
C ASN A 128 -27.36 39.33 15.82
N ALA A 129 -26.49 40.29 16.15
CA ALA A 129 -26.79 41.41 17.01
C ALA A 129 -27.53 42.45 16.16
N ASN A 130 -28.68 42.06 15.62
CA ASN A 130 -29.67 43.02 15.15
C ASN A 130 -30.56 43.33 16.35
N ASN A 131 -30.37 44.56 16.86
CA ASN A 131 -31.29 45.37 17.65
C ASN A 131 -32.61 44.70 18.04
N THR A 132 -32.73 44.31 19.31
CA THR A 132 -33.91 44.60 20.10
C THR A 132 -33.42 45.14 21.44
N ASP A 133 -33.52 46.46 21.54
CA ASP A 133 -33.64 47.21 22.78
C ASP A 133 -34.81 46.63 23.59
N ASP A 134 -34.52 46.00 24.72
CA ASP A 134 -35.39 46.12 25.88
C ASP A 134 -34.58 45.83 27.16
N GLY A 135 -34.55 46.82 28.04
CA GLY A 135 -33.85 46.74 29.31
C GLY A 135 -34.65 45.94 30.31
N THR A 136 -34.03 44.95 30.96
CA THR A 136 -34.34 44.56 32.34
C THR A 136 -33.13 43.87 32.94
N THR A 137 -32.55 44.52 33.95
CA THR A 137 -31.56 43.97 34.87
C THR A 137 -32.09 42.71 35.54
N ASN A 138 -31.35 41.59 35.49
CA ASN A 138 -31.40 40.56 36.53
C ASN A 138 -30.09 39.77 36.58
N ASN A 139 -29.42 39.87 37.73
CA ASN A 139 -28.30 39.01 38.13
C ASN A 139 -28.78 37.55 38.22
N ALA A 140 -28.26 36.68 37.38
CA ALA A 140 -28.32 35.24 37.59
C ALA A 140 -27.02 34.60 37.08
N SER A 141 -26.39 33.85 37.99
CA SER A 141 -25.09 33.21 37.87
C SER A 141 -24.89 32.47 36.55
N GLN A 142 -23.79 32.76 35.86
CA GLN A 142 -23.26 31.90 34.79
C GLN A 142 -22.87 30.55 35.42
N ARG A 143 -23.80 29.59 35.39
CA ARG A 143 -23.43 28.18 35.50
C ARG A 143 -22.92 27.74 34.13
N GLN A 144 -21.62 27.46 34.07
CA GLN A 144 -21.01 26.68 33.00
C GLN A 144 -21.79 25.35 32.92
N ARG A 145 -22.36 25.05 31.75
CA ARG A 145 -23.02 23.76 31.52
C ARG A 145 -21.96 22.77 31.07
N ASP A 146 -21.81 21.69 31.83
CA ASP A 146 -20.81 20.67 31.61
C ASP A 146 -21.34 19.63 30.60
N ILE A 147 -20.43 18.92 29.94
CA ILE A 147 -20.73 18.04 28.80
C ILE A 147 -21.64 16.85 29.14
N GLU A 148 -21.89 16.59 30.43
CA GLU A 148 -22.75 15.49 30.89
C GLU A 148 -24.25 15.84 30.90
N ASP A 149 -24.62 17.13 30.81
CA ASP A 149 -26.01 17.60 30.84
C ASP A 149 -26.77 17.43 29.50
N ILE A 150 -26.10 16.97 28.44
CA ILE A 150 -26.65 16.87 27.07
C ILE A 150 -27.29 15.49 26.80
N THR A 151 -27.22 14.54 27.73
CA THR A 151 -27.84 13.24 27.52
C THR A 151 -29.36 13.31 27.72
N PRO A 152 -30.19 12.86 26.76
CA PRO A 152 -31.62 12.75 27.00
C PRO A 152 -31.85 11.69 28.09
N ARG A 153 -32.46 12.09 29.21
CA ARG A 153 -32.95 11.15 30.22
C ARG A 153 -33.96 10.19 29.58
N ILE A 154 -33.49 8.99 29.25
CA ILE A 154 -34.37 7.85 28.99
C ILE A 154 -35.11 7.57 30.30
N ARG A 155 -36.41 7.88 30.35
CA ARG A 155 -37.27 7.44 31.45
C ARG A 155 -37.42 5.93 31.31
N VAL A 156 -36.72 5.19 32.16
CA VAL A 156 -37.04 3.78 32.40
C VAL A 156 -38.33 3.76 33.22
N VAL A 157 -39.45 3.49 32.57
CA VAL A 157 -40.66 2.99 33.24
C VAL A 157 -40.61 1.48 33.02
N GLY A 158 -40.43 0.73 34.11
CA GLY A 158 -40.52 -0.72 34.10
C GLY A 158 -41.98 -1.18 34.02
N ASP A 159 -42.11 -2.31 33.33
CA ASP A 159 -43.15 -3.34 33.35
C ASP A 159 -44.48 -3.06 32.62
N GLY A 160 -44.64 -3.78 31.50
CA GLY A 160 -45.87 -3.95 30.75
C GLY A 160 -45.58 -4.48 29.34
N ASP A 161 -45.67 -5.80 29.15
CA ASP A 161 -45.64 -6.47 27.85
C ASP A 161 -46.75 -5.94 26.93
N GLU A 162 -46.45 -5.59 25.69
CA GLU A 162 -47.35 -5.75 24.53
C GLU A 162 -46.62 -5.53 23.20
N ASP A 163 -46.90 -6.42 22.26
CA ASP A 163 -46.19 -6.68 21.01
C ASP A 163 -46.30 -5.54 19.97
N ILE A 164 -45.19 -5.23 19.27
CA ILE A 164 -45.19 -4.38 18.07
C ILE A 164 -44.97 -5.22 16.82
N GLU A 165 -46.06 -5.40 16.10
CA GLU A 165 -46.13 -5.69 14.68
C GLU A 165 -45.70 -4.44 13.87
N THR A 166 -45.00 -4.59 12.75
CA THR A 166 -45.32 -3.79 11.54
C THR A 166 -44.65 -4.32 10.28
N LEU A 167 -45.52 -4.42 9.27
CA LEU A 167 -45.35 -4.84 7.89
C LEU A 167 -44.80 -3.71 6.99
N GLU A 168 -44.12 -4.18 5.94
CA GLU A 168 -44.17 -3.75 4.53
C GLU A 168 -43.88 -2.30 4.05
N LYS A 169 -42.91 -2.26 3.12
CA LYS A 169 -42.98 -1.83 1.71
C LYS A 169 -42.44 -0.46 1.24
N ASP A 170 -41.70 -0.63 0.13
CA ASP A 170 -41.53 0.20 -1.06
C ASP A 170 -40.74 1.51 -1.00
N SER A 171 -39.64 1.58 -1.79
CA SER A 171 -39.69 2.21 -3.12
C SER A 171 -38.30 2.31 -3.77
N SER A 172 -38.32 2.56 -5.07
CA SER A 172 -37.40 2.17 -6.12
C SER A 172 -36.52 3.30 -6.71
N LEU A 173 -35.49 2.89 -7.48
CA LEU A 173 -34.92 3.52 -8.70
C LEU A 173 -34.10 4.83 -8.58
N SER A 174 -32.87 4.83 -9.10
CA SER A 174 -32.56 5.42 -10.43
C SER A 174 -31.05 5.40 -10.75
N THR A 175 -30.74 4.99 -11.98
CA THR A 175 -29.44 5.09 -12.65
C THR A 175 -29.15 6.52 -13.11
N ASN A 176 -27.86 6.88 -13.30
CA ASN A 176 -27.30 7.47 -14.54
C ASN A 176 -25.91 8.11 -14.31
N GLY A 177 -24.98 7.93 -15.26
CA GLY A 177 -23.83 8.83 -15.42
C GLY A 177 -22.55 8.19 -15.98
N VAL A 178 -22.53 7.86 -17.28
CA VAL A 178 -21.32 7.44 -18.01
C VAL A 178 -20.48 8.68 -18.35
N GLY A 179 -19.29 8.80 -17.76
CA GLY A 179 -18.33 9.87 -18.03
C GLY A 179 -17.27 9.45 -19.04
N ASN A 180 -17.30 10.07 -20.20
CA ASN A 180 -16.42 9.87 -21.36
C ASN A 180 -15.02 10.49 -21.10
N VAL A 181 -13.93 9.73 -21.23
CA VAL A 181 -12.56 10.27 -21.12
C VAL A 181 -11.79 10.01 -22.41
N ARG A 182 -11.48 11.09 -23.14
CA ARG A 182 -10.63 11.09 -24.34
C ARG A 182 -9.16 10.97 -23.94
N PHE A 183 -8.45 10.07 -24.60
CA PHE A 183 -6.99 10.03 -24.64
C PHE A 183 -6.49 11.01 -25.69
N PHE A 184 -5.54 11.89 -25.31
CA PHE A 184 -4.67 12.55 -26.27
C PHE A 184 -3.36 11.77 -26.35
N VAL A 185 -2.98 11.48 -27.59
CA VAL A 185 -1.71 10.88 -28.03
C VAL A 185 -0.58 11.88 -27.85
#